data_AF-A0A0C3NS30-F1
#
_entry.id   AF-A0A0C3NS30-F1
#
_cell.length_a   1.000
_cell.length_b   1.000
_cell.length_c   1.000
_cell.angle_alpha   90.00
_cell.angle_beta   90.00
_cell.angle_gamma   90.00
#
_symmetry.space_group_name_H-M   'P 1'
#
loop_
_entity.id
_entity.type
_entity.pdbx_description
1 polymer ?
#
loop_
_entity_poly.entity_id
_entity_poly.type
_entity_poly.pdbx_seq_one_letter_code
_entity_poly.pdbx_strand_id
1 'polypeptide(L)'
;MLEWTTCISPEDQQKFSSSCLIHNHFLKGIVSDDAHAALHVNVVPTYKTKTFAWVHEMYLLLYFKHYVHIYLSGLAISIDNSTVFLFDFWHTFHLQLLSCFKICKVLLSQQVQAFPPSEKYPCGYSDIVMVHMDIPCIVQVCTVFKFSWKASIQDPCFDTPLLYIELFDIVEFPEEILRMYRLRCRYFDMPSSQQQVGEILPITDVIHAVDSCVWCHTPKVLDCNVTSTTSLEVYNKFYLNNYSDKEWYCTIAEYL
;
A
#
# COMPACT_ATOMS: atom_id res chain seq x y z
N MET A 1 -12.03 -19.81 2.59
CA MET A 1 -11.16 -19.83 1.40
C MET A 1 -11.68 -18.71 0.52
N LEU A 2 -10.89 -17.67 0.32
CA LEU A 2 -11.37 -16.39 -0.19
C LEU A 2 -11.48 -16.45 -1.73
N GLU A 3 -12.68 -16.66 -2.25
CA GLU A 3 -12.98 -16.77 -3.69
C GLU A 3 -12.63 -15.52 -4.52
N TRP A 4 -12.29 -14.40 -3.88
CA TRP A 4 -11.97 -13.15 -4.56
C TRP A 4 -10.52 -13.07 -5.09
N THR A 5 -9.58 -13.86 -4.53
CA THR A 5 -8.25 -14.04 -5.17
C THR A 5 -8.32 -14.95 -6.39
N THR A 6 -9.46 -15.64 -6.59
CA THR A 6 -9.70 -16.59 -7.68
C THR A 6 -10.63 -16.04 -8.76
N CYS A 7 -10.67 -14.73 -9.01
CA CYS A 7 -11.33 -14.19 -10.21
C CYS A 7 -10.57 -14.53 -11.51
N ILE A 8 -9.93 -15.69 -11.58
CA ILE A 8 -9.61 -16.39 -12.82
C ILE A 8 -10.69 -17.47 -12.94
N SER A 9 -11.45 -17.47 -14.03
CA SER A 9 -12.37 -18.55 -14.38
C SER A 9 -11.72 -19.92 -14.06
N PRO A 10 -12.44 -20.88 -13.46
CA PRO A 10 -11.89 -22.21 -13.19
C PRO A 10 -11.25 -22.88 -14.42
N GLU A 11 -11.71 -22.53 -15.62
CA GLU A 11 -11.18 -23.01 -16.89
C GLU A 11 -9.84 -22.36 -17.29
N ASP A 12 -9.58 -21.15 -16.80
CA ASP A 12 -8.35 -20.39 -17.07
C ASP A 12 -7.25 -20.70 -16.04
N GLN A 13 -7.59 -21.13 -14.81
CA GLN A 13 -6.60 -21.56 -13.81
C GLN A 13 -5.69 -22.71 -14.29
N GLN A 14 -6.20 -23.58 -15.17
CA GLN A 14 -5.38 -24.68 -15.72
C GLN A 14 -4.32 -24.22 -16.73
N LYS A 15 -4.46 -23.04 -17.36
CA LYS A 15 -3.50 -22.53 -18.36
C LYS A 15 -2.30 -21.80 -17.76
N PHE A 16 -2.38 -21.33 -16.52
CA PHE A 16 -1.34 -20.50 -15.89
C PHE A 16 -0.28 -21.28 -15.09
N SER A 17 -0.21 -22.60 -15.25
CA SER A 17 0.70 -23.49 -14.51
C SER A 17 2.17 -23.42 -14.95
N SER A 18 2.54 -22.56 -15.91
CA SER A 18 3.93 -22.31 -16.29
C SER A 18 4.47 -21.05 -15.62
N SER A 19 5.48 -21.23 -14.76
CA SER A 19 6.26 -20.18 -14.10
C SER A 19 6.81 -19.17 -15.12
N CYS A 20 6.15 -18.03 -15.32
CA CYS A 20 6.65 -16.98 -16.19
C CYS A 20 7.56 -16.06 -15.35
N LEU A 21 8.87 -16.21 -15.51
CA LEU A 21 9.84 -15.37 -14.81
C LEU A 21 9.71 -13.91 -15.27
N ILE A 22 9.42 -12.99 -14.33
CA ILE A 22 9.43 -11.56 -14.62
C ILE A 22 10.83 -11.13 -15.07
N HIS A 23 10.89 -10.50 -16.24
CA HIS A 23 12.02 -9.65 -16.59
C HIS A 23 11.80 -8.30 -15.91
N ASN A 24 12.53 -8.03 -14.83
CA ASN A 24 12.46 -6.74 -14.17
C ASN A 24 12.97 -5.67 -15.13
N HIS A 25 12.08 -4.84 -15.67
CA HIS A 25 12.45 -3.79 -16.62
C HIS A 25 13.04 -2.55 -15.94
N PHE A 26 12.96 -2.46 -14.60
CA PHE A 26 13.71 -1.46 -13.87
C PHE A 26 15.15 -1.95 -13.71
N LEU A 27 16.11 -1.19 -14.25
CA LEU A 27 17.55 -1.45 -14.15
C LEU A 27 18.06 -1.70 -12.71
N LYS A 28 17.32 -1.23 -11.70
CA LYS A 28 17.57 -1.43 -10.25
C LYS A 28 16.27 -1.74 -9.48
N GLY A 29 15.33 -2.42 -10.12
CA GLY A 29 14.06 -2.75 -9.47
C GLY A 29 14.19 -3.81 -8.38
N ILE A 30 13.19 -3.83 -7.53
CA ILE A 30 12.91 -4.86 -6.53
C ILE A 30 11.86 -5.78 -7.16
N VAL A 31 11.92 -7.08 -6.90
CA VAL A 31 10.87 -8.03 -7.34
C VAL A 31 10.03 -8.37 -6.12
N SER A 32 8.70 -8.42 -6.26
CA SER A 32 7.81 -8.87 -5.18
C SER A 32 8.08 -10.33 -4.82
N ASP A 33 7.66 -10.73 -3.63
CA ASP A 33 7.95 -12.07 -3.11
C ASP A 33 7.27 -13.19 -3.92
N ASP A 34 6.12 -12.89 -4.51
CA ASP A 34 5.40 -13.78 -5.43
C ASP A 34 5.91 -13.71 -6.88
N ALA A 35 6.89 -12.86 -7.16
CA ALA A 35 7.43 -12.57 -8.48
C ALA A 35 6.36 -12.22 -9.53
N HIS A 36 5.25 -11.61 -9.12
CA HIS A 36 4.21 -11.09 -10.01
C HIS A 36 4.27 -9.57 -10.22
N ALA A 37 5.11 -8.87 -9.45
CA ALA A 37 5.36 -7.45 -9.58
C ALA A 37 6.86 -7.10 -9.58
N ALA A 38 7.20 -6.07 -10.36
CA ALA A 38 8.45 -5.35 -10.26
C ALA A 38 8.20 -3.98 -9.63
N LEU A 39 8.98 -3.63 -8.63
CA LEU A 39 8.86 -2.43 -7.82
C LEU A 39 10.09 -1.56 -8.00
N HIS A 40 9.95 -0.24 -7.88
CA HIS A 40 11.07 0.67 -7.98
C HIS A 40 10.85 1.92 -7.14
N VAL A 41 11.76 2.16 -6.19
CA VAL A 41 11.91 3.46 -5.53
C VAL A 41 13.01 4.26 -6.23
N ASN A 42 12.88 5.59 -6.25
CA ASN A 42 13.91 6.43 -6.84
C ASN A 42 15.27 6.21 -6.16
N VAL A 43 16.37 6.24 -6.92
CA VAL A 43 17.72 6.04 -6.37
C VAL A 43 18.06 7.04 -5.25
N VAL A 44 17.51 8.25 -5.32
CA VAL A 44 17.69 9.28 -4.31
C VAL A 44 16.40 9.43 -3.51
N PRO A 45 16.41 9.21 -2.19
CA PRO A 45 15.27 9.49 -1.32
C PRO A 45 14.96 10.98 -1.31
N THR A 46 13.67 11.30 -1.16
CA THR A 46 13.19 12.68 -1.03
C THR A 46 13.73 13.34 0.23
N TYR A 47 13.75 12.61 1.34
CA TYR A 47 14.36 13.07 2.58
C TYR A 47 15.35 12.04 3.08
N LYS A 48 16.50 12.52 3.57
CA LYS A 48 17.57 11.66 4.09
C LYS A 48 17.72 11.82 5.58
N THR A 49 18.06 10.72 6.24
CA THR A 49 18.67 10.72 7.57
C THR A 49 17.79 11.43 8.61
N LYS A 50 16.50 11.12 8.61
CA LYS A 50 15.48 11.72 9.47
C LYS A 50 15.22 10.87 10.70
N THR A 51 14.77 11.51 11.77
CA THR A 51 14.51 10.87 13.08
C THR A 51 13.01 10.61 13.27
N PHE A 52 12.66 9.82 14.30
CA PHE A 52 11.26 9.65 14.70
C PHE A 52 10.52 10.97 14.98
N ALA A 53 11.18 11.93 15.63
CA ALA A 53 10.58 13.24 15.92
C ALA A 53 10.21 13.98 14.63
N TRP A 54 11.10 13.94 13.64
CA TRP A 54 10.83 14.53 12.34
C TRP A 54 9.64 13.87 11.62
N VAL A 55 9.50 12.53 11.71
CA VAL A 55 8.35 11.82 11.10
C VAL A 55 7.04 12.24 11.75
N HIS A 56 7.04 12.32 13.08
CA HIS A 56 5.87 12.79 13.84
C HIS A 56 5.45 14.21 13.43
N GLU A 57 6.41 15.12 13.27
CA GLU A 57 6.13 16.50 12.88
C GLU A 57 5.72 16.63 11.40
N MET A 58 6.41 15.93 10.51
CA MET A 58 6.25 16.08 9.06
C MET A 58 5.05 15.30 8.51
N TYR A 59 4.89 14.04 8.91
CA TYR A 59 3.84 13.15 8.39
C TYR A 59 2.65 13.02 9.35
N LEU A 60 2.71 13.59 10.56
CA LEU A 60 1.69 13.42 11.61
C LEU A 60 1.46 11.95 12.00
N LEU A 61 2.46 11.08 11.81
CA LEU A 61 2.38 9.67 12.16
C LEU A 61 2.85 9.43 13.61
N LEU A 62 1.96 9.69 14.57
CA LEU A 62 2.23 9.59 16.02
C LEU A 62 2.81 8.23 16.46
N TYR A 63 2.40 7.15 15.79
CA TYR A 63 2.69 5.78 16.21
C TYR A 63 3.70 5.09 15.31
N PHE A 64 4.30 5.83 14.37
CA PHE A 64 5.36 5.33 13.51
C PHE A 64 6.48 4.65 14.31
N LYS A 65 6.93 5.28 15.41
CA LYS A 65 7.93 4.69 16.32
C LYS A 65 7.46 3.35 16.90
N HIS A 66 6.22 3.27 17.35
CA HIS A 66 5.66 2.07 17.95
C HIS A 66 5.65 0.91 16.94
N TYR A 67 5.16 1.17 15.72
CA TYR A 67 5.11 0.15 14.68
C TYR A 67 6.49 -0.27 14.18
N VAL A 68 7.48 0.64 14.14
CA VAL A 68 8.89 0.27 13.85
C VAL A 68 9.41 -0.72 14.88
N HIS A 69 9.12 -0.51 16.17
CA HIS A 69 9.52 -1.45 17.21
C HIS A 69 8.81 -2.80 17.10
N ILE A 70 7.50 -2.82 16.78
CA ILE A 70 6.76 -4.07 16.55
C ILE A 70 7.39 -4.85 15.39
N TYR A 71 7.61 -4.19 14.25
CA TYR A 71 8.19 -4.81 13.06
C TYR A 71 9.54 -5.44 13.35
N LEU A 72 10.46 -4.69 13.97
CA LEU A 72 11.79 -5.20 14.31
C LEU A 72 11.75 -6.33 15.36
N SER A 73 10.79 -6.28 16.29
CA SER A 73 10.57 -7.37 17.26
C SER A 73 10.08 -8.64 16.58
N GLY A 74 9.20 -8.52 15.58
CA GLY A 74 8.73 -9.64 14.76
C GLY A 74 9.86 -10.34 13.98
N LEU A 75 10.91 -9.60 13.63
CA LEU A 75 12.13 -10.13 13.01
C LEU A 75 13.15 -10.71 14.01
N ALA A 76 12.82 -10.73 15.31
CA ALA A 76 13.72 -11.14 16.39
C ALA A 76 15.05 -10.35 16.44
N ILE A 77 15.05 -9.10 15.96
CA ILE A 77 16.23 -8.23 15.94
C ILE A 77 16.38 -7.59 17.32
N SER A 78 17.48 -7.90 18.01
CA SER A 78 17.81 -7.27 19.29
C SER A 78 18.32 -5.85 19.06
N ILE A 79 17.58 -4.88 19.60
CA ILE A 79 17.92 -3.46 19.50
C ILE A 79 18.29 -2.95 20.89
N ASP A 80 19.47 -2.36 21.02
CA ASP A 80 19.82 -1.64 22.23
C ASP A 80 18.93 -0.39 22.36
N ASN A 81 18.43 -0.12 23.55
CA ASN A 81 17.65 1.07 23.89
C ASN A 81 18.39 2.39 23.55
N SER A 82 19.72 2.36 23.45
CA SER A 82 20.52 3.51 23.03
C SER A 82 20.57 3.75 21.51
N THR A 83 20.01 2.82 20.71
CA THR A 83 20.10 2.86 19.25
C THR A 83 19.31 4.03 18.68
N VAL A 84 20.02 4.97 18.08
CA VAL A 84 19.41 6.07 17.31
C VAL A 84 19.11 5.57 15.90
N PHE A 85 17.82 5.48 15.58
CA PHE A 85 17.33 5.19 14.23
C PHE A 85 17.26 6.44 13.36
N LEU A 86 17.70 6.28 12.12
CA LEU A 86 17.65 7.28 11.07
C LEU A 86 16.99 6.65 9.86
N PHE A 87 16.24 7.45 9.12
CA PHE A 87 15.41 6.97 8.03
C PHE A 87 15.55 7.85 6.78
N ASP A 88 15.58 7.20 5.63
CA ASP A 88 15.43 7.81 4.32
C ASP A 88 13.99 7.62 3.85
N PHE A 89 13.38 8.63 3.24
CA PHE A 89 11.96 8.64 2.86
C PHE A 89 11.77 8.95 1.38
N TRP A 90 10.72 8.38 0.79
CA TRP A 90 10.26 8.63 -0.56
C TRP A 90 8.78 9.00 -0.56
N HIS A 91 8.41 9.97 -1.38
CA HIS A 91 7.00 10.30 -1.60
C HIS A 91 6.30 9.34 -2.56
N THR A 92 7.05 8.63 -3.39
CA THR A 92 6.47 7.82 -4.44
C THR A 92 7.32 6.60 -4.73
N PHE A 93 6.67 5.51 -5.10
CA PHE A 93 7.32 4.36 -5.73
C PHE A 93 6.56 3.97 -6.99
N HIS A 94 7.22 3.20 -7.85
CA HIS A 94 6.65 2.67 -9.07
C HIS A 94 6.43 1.17 -8.92
N LEU A 95 5.31 0.71 -9.43
CA LEU A 95 4.90 -0.68 -9.51
C LEU A 95 4.72 -1.02 -10.99
N GLN A 96 5.15 -2.20 -11.41
CA GLN A 96 4.94 -2.73 -12.73
C GLN A 96 4.53 -4.19 -12.61
N LEU A 97 3.41 -4.53 -13.23
CA LEU A 97 2.79 -5.85 -13.11
C LEU A 97 2.91 -6.63 -14.41
N LEU A 98 2.87 -7.96 -14.31
CA LEU A 98 2.52 -8.78 -15.46
C LEU A 98 1.01 -8.84 -15.64
N SER A 99 0.61 -8.94 -16.90
CA SER A 99 -0.77 -9.19 -17.30
C SER A 99 -1.17 -10.61 -16.88
N CYS A 100 -2.24 -10.73 -16.10
CA CYS A 100 -2.88 -12.01 -15.78
C CYS A 100 -3.62 -12.61 -16.98
N PHE A 101 -4.00 -11.82 -17.99
CA PHE A 101 -4.70 -12.32 -19.19
C PHE A 101 -3.78 -12.63 -20.39
N LYS A 102 -2.67 -11.89 -20.53
CA LYS A 102 -1.77 -12.00 -21.70
C LYS A 102 -0.37 -12.40 -21.21
N ILE A 103 -0.03 -13.67 -21.41
CA ILE A 103 1.29 -14.22 -21.07
C ILE A 103 2.39 -13.33 -21.67
N CYS A 104 3.42 -13.03 -20.88
CA CYS A 104 4.54 -12.14 -21.23
C CYS A 104 4.19 -10.67 -21.53
N LYS A 105 2.93 -10.23 -21.32
CA LYS A 105 2.61 -8.80 -21.42
C LYS A 105 2.91 -8.11 -20.10
N VAL A 106 3.79 -7.12 -20.15
CA VAL A 106 4.08 -6.24 -19.04
C VAL A 106 3.10 -5.07 -19.08
N LEU A 107 2.42 -4.80 -17.97
CA LEU A 107 1.51 -3.67 -17.84
C LEU A 107 2.29 -2.35 -17.70
N LEU A 108 1.62 -1.23 -17.98
CA LEU A 108 2.20 0.09 -17.77
C LEU A 108 2.53 0.28 -16.29
N SER A 109 3.69 0.87 -16.02
CA SER A 109 4.08 1.17 -14.65
C SER A 109 3.09 2.14 -14.02
N GLN A 110 2.62 1.79 -12.82
CA GLN A 110 1.76 2.59 -11.97
C GLN A 110 2.63 3.28 -10.92
N GLN A 111 2.34 4.55 -10.65
CA GLN A 111 2.98 5.28 -9.56
C GLN A 111 2.06 5.23 -8.34
N VAL A 112 2.61 4.86 -7.19
CA VAL A 112 1.96 4.93 -5.89
C VAL A 112 2.58 6.08 -5.11
N GLN A 113 1.74 6.91 -4.51
CA GLN A 113 2.11 8.15 -3.86
C GLN A 113 1.74 8.15 -2.38
N ALA A 114 2.58 8.79 -1.57
CA ALA A 114 2.49 8.88 -0.12
C ALA A 114 3.11 10.22 0.34
N PHE A 115 2.42 11.32 0.04
CA PHE A 115 2.82 12.67 0.39
C PHE A 115 2.39 13.04 1.82
N PRO A 116 3.27 13.70 2.60
CA PRO A 116 2.91 14.25 3.89
C PRO A 116 1.95 15.46 3.74
N PRO A 117 1.31 15.87 4.84
CA PRO A 117 0.66 17.16 4.98
C PRO A 117 1.46 18.32 4.40
N SER A 118 0.82 19.16 3.61
CA SER A 118 1.39 20.35 2.96
C SER A 118 0.31 21.36 2.61
N GLU A 119 0.68 22.57 2.17
CA GLU A 119 -0.29 23.58 1.71
C GLU A 119 -1.20 23.07 0.59
N LYS A 120 -0.67 22.20 -0.28
CA LYS A 120 -1.43 21.58 -1.37
C LYS A 120 -2.31 20.43 -0.89
N TYR A 121 -1.86 19.70 0.13
CA TYR A 121 -2.51 18.51 0.66
C TYR A 121 -2.56 18.61 2.19
N PRO A 122 -3.54 19.32 2.78
CA PRO A 122 -3.51 19.67 4.19
C PRO A 122 -3.38 18.51 5.17
N CYS A 123 -3.89 17.32 4.85
CA CYS A 123 -3.64 16.11 5.66
C CYS A 123 -2.92 15.00 4.87
N GLY A 124 -2.19 15.39 3.82
CA GLY A 124 -1.39 14.49 2.99
C GLY A 124 -2.14 13.92 1.79
N TYR A 125 -1.45 13.08 1.03
CA TYR A 125 -2.05 12.37 -0.11
C TYR A 125 -1.44 10.98 -0.18
N SER A 126 -2.28 9.97 -0.02
CA SER A 126 -1.86 8.57 0.06
C SER A 126 -2.70 7.71 -0.87
N ASP A 127 -2.03 6.98 -1.74
CA ASP A 127 -2.67 5.99 -2.58
C ASP A 127 -2.93 4.70 -1.78
N ILE A 128 -3.89 3.93 -2.29
CA ILE A 128 -4.31 2.67 -1.73
C ILE A 128 -3.70 1.55 -2.56
N VAL A 129 -3.24 0.51 -1.87
CA VAL A 129 -2.66 -0.68 -2.49
C VAL A 129 -3.26 -1.93 -1.86
N MET A 130 -3.18 -3.03 -2.60
CA MET A 130 -3.39 -4.36 -2.06
C MET A 130 -2.03 -4.96 -1.68
N VAL A 131 -1.95 -5.54 -0.49
CA VAL A 131 -0.72 -6.17 0.03
C VAL A 131 -0.94 -7.63 0.37
N HIS A 132 0.15 -8.39 0.33
CA HIS A 132 0.24 -9.76 0.80
C HIS A 132 0.50 -9.77 2.32
N MET A 133 -0.38 -10.41 3.07
CA MET A 133 -0.21 -10.76 4.48
C MET A 133 -0.73 -12.21 4.64
N ASP A 134 -1.01 -12.67 5.87
CA ASP A 134 -1.74 -13.93 6.11
C ASP A 134 -2.98 -14.07 5.21
N ILE A 135 -3.67 -12.95 5.03
CA ILE A 135 -4.78 -12.78 4.10
C ILE A 135 -4.53 -11.48 3.34
N PRO A 136 -4.58 -11.48 1.99
CA PRO A 136 -4.40 -10.26 1.24
C PRO A 136 -5.40 -9.18 1.66
N CYS A 137 -4.92 -7.95 1.84
CA CYS A 137 -5.72 -6.88 2.41
C CYS A 137 -5.49 -5.54 1.70
N ILE A 138 -6.43 -4.62 1.91
CA ILE A 138 -6.41 -3.29 1.31
C ILE A 138 -5.90 -2.31 2.35
N VAL A 139 -4.92 -1.50 1.95
CA VAL A 139 -4.20 -0.63 2.86
C VAL A 139 -3.91 0.71 2.19
N GLN A 140 -3.85 1.77 2.99
CA GLN A 140 -3.40 3.08 2.58
C GLN A 140 -1.90 3.20 2.82
N VAL A 141 -1.13 3.69 1.85
CA VAL A 141 0.31 3.90 2.01
C VAL A 141 0.59 5.31 2.51
N CYS A 142 0.92 5.46 3.80
CA CYS A 142 1.14 6.78 4.40
C CYS A 142 2.57 7.28 4.19
N THR A 143 3.56 6.39 4.12
CA THR A 143 4.93 6.76 3.75
C THR A 143 5.74 5.56 3.26
N VAL A 144 6.75 5.83 2.44
CA VAL A 144 7.76 4.86 2.00
C VAL A 144 9.09 5.26 2.63
N PHE A 145 9.76 4.32 3.29
CA PHE A 145 10.99 4.62 4.00
C PHE A 145 11.98 3.47 3.99
N LYS A 146 13.22 3.74 4.35
CA LYS A 146 14.28 2.75 4.56
C LYS A 146 15.11 3.22 5.74
N PHE A 147 15.69 2.30 6.49
CA PHE A 147 16.65 2.68 7.52
C PHE A 147 17.90 3.27 6.86
N SER A 148 18.28 4.48 7.26
CA SER A 148 19.56 5.07 6.85
C SER A 148 20.68 4.27 7.52
N TRP A 149 21.46 3.59 6.69
CA TRP A 149 22.49 2.64 7.11
C TRP A 149 23.38 3.12 8.27
N LYS A 150 23.55 2.26 9.27
CA LYS A 150 24.69 2.29 10.19
C LYS A 150 25.44 0.96 10.04
N ALA A 151 26.75 1.04 9.81
CA ALA A 151 27.63 -0.09 9.47
C ALA A 151 27.65 -1.27 10.46
N SER A 152 26.98 -1.16 11.61
CA SER A 152 26.99 -2.16 12.69
C SER A 152 25.89 -3.23 12.59
N ILE A 153 24.83 -3.03 11.79
CA ILE A 153 23.72 -3.99 11.70
C ILE A 153 23.63 -4.50 10.25
N GLN A 154 24.04 -5.75 10.04
CA GLN A 154 24.03 -6.42 8.73
C GLN A 154 22.86 -7.40 8.62
N ASP A 155 21.62 -6.88 8.73
CA ASP A 155 20.44 -7.67 8.42
C ASP A 155 19.86 -7.23 7.06
N PRO A 156 19.61 -8.16 6.11
CA PRO A 156 18.97 -7.85 4.83
C PRO A 156 17.64 -7.10 4.95
N CYS A 157 16.94 -7.21 6.08
CA CYS A 157 15.69 -6.48 6.32
C CYS A 157 15.88 -4.95 6.27
N PHE A 158 17.10 -4.46 6.56
CA PHE A 158 17.41 -3.03 6.50
C PHE A 158 17.64 -2.54 5.08
N ASP A 159 17.79 -3.45 4.11
CA ASP A 159 18.07 -3.10 2.72
C ASP A 159 16.84 -2.90 1.85
N THR A 160 15.73 -3.52 2.23
CA THR A 160 14.45 -3.40 1.54
C THR A 160 13.72 -2.13 1.99
N PRO A 161 13.23 -1.28 1.07
CA PRO A 161 12.29 -0.22 1.43
C PRO A 161 11.05 -0.80 2.10
N LEU A 162 10.60 -0.11 3.14
CA LEU A 162 9.44 -0.43 3.94
C LEU A 162 8.33 0.60 3.69
N LEU A 163 7.11 0.18 3.96
CA LEU A 163 5.91 1.00 3.93
C LEU A 163 5.40 1.15 5.36
N TYR A 164 5.06 2.38 5.75
CA TYR A 164 4.08 2.54 6.81
C TYR A 164 2.71 2.59 6.16
N ILE A 165 1.83 1.71 6.61
CA ILE A 165 0.50 1.58 6.07
C ILE A 165 -0.56 1.77 7.14
N GLU A 166 -1.76 2.10 6.71
CA GLU A 166 -2.96 2.10 7.53
C GLU A 166 -4.00 1.12 6.96
N LEU A 167 -4.62 0.35 7.85
CA LEU A 167 -5.45 -0.81 7.48
C LEU A 167 -6.90 -0.42 7.22
N PHE A 168 -7.53 -1.11 6.28
CA PHE A 168 -8.98 -1.12 6.10
C PHE A 168 -9.60 -2.47 6.52
N ASP A 169 -10.82 -2.40 7.05
CA ASP A 169 -11.72 -3.53 7.26
C ASP A 169 -12.71 -3.64 6.10
N ILE A 170 -12.89 -4.85 5.57
CA ILE A 170 -14.02 -5.15 4.69
C ILE A 170 -15.25 -5.33 5.58
N VAL A 171 -16.20 -4.40 5.47
CA VAL A 171 -17.41 -4.39 6.29
C VAL A 171 -18.62 -4.99 5.59
N GLU A 172 -18.67 -4.92 4.26
CA GLU A 172 -19.72 -5.57 3.47
C GLU A 172 -19.17 -6.08 2.14
N PHE A 173 -19.67 -7.24 1.73
CA PHE A 173 -19.36 -7.86 0.45
C PHE A 173 -20.26 -7.29 -0.65
N PRO A 174 -19.78 -7.28 -1.91
CA PRO A 174 -20.53 -6.76 -3.03
C PRO A 174 -21.89 -7.45 -3.23
N GLU A 175 -22.95 -6.65 -3.39
CA GLU A 175 -24.18 -7.11 -4.03
C GLU A 175 -23.95 -7.37 -5.53
N GLU A 176 -24.69 -8.31 -6.13
CA GLU A 176 -24.50 -8.75 -7.53
C GLU A 176 -24.48 -7.59 -8.55
N ILE A 177 -25.20 -6.51 -8.26
CA ILE A 177 -25.40 -5.37 -9.16
C ILE A 177 -24.23 -4.38 -9.08
N LEU A 178 -23.75 -4.06 -7.88
CA LEU A 178 -22.73 -3.03 -7.69
C LEU A 178 -21.32 -3.60 -7.88
N ARG A 179 -21.07 -4.86 -7.48
CA ARG A 179 -19.72 -5.45 -7.49
C ARG A 179 -18.68 -4.54 -6.80
N MET A 180 -19.07 -3.89 -5.71
CA MET A 180 -18.18 -3.07 -4.89
C MET A 180 -18.15 -3.56 -3.44
N TYR A 181 -16.96 -3.72 -2.88
CA TYR A 181 -16.78 -3.99 -1.45
C TYR A 181 -16.97 -2.70 -0.66
N ARG A 182 -17.51 -2.79 0.55
CA ARG A 182 -17.44 -1.66 1.50
C ARG A 182 -16.23 -1.85 2.40
N LEU A 183 -15.38 -0.84 2.41
CA LEU A 183 -14.23 -0.71 3.29
C LEU A 183 -14.54 0.27 4.43
N ARG A 184 -13.86 0.09 5.55
CA ARG A 184 -13.83 1.03 6.66
C ARG A 184 -12.41 1.20 7.15
N CYS A 185 -11.95 2.42 7.44
CA CYS A 185 -10.67 2.58 8.12
C CYS A 185 -10.70 1.83 9.45
N ARG A 186 -9.68 1.01 9.72
CA ARG A 186 -9.60 0.25 10.96
C ARG A 186 -9.10 1.17 12.06
N TYR A 187 -9.86 1.31 13.14
CA TYR A 187 -9.48 2.10 14.32
C TYR A 187 -9.38 1.23 15.56
N PHE A 188 -8.51 1.61 16.49
CA PHE A 188 -8.57 1.15 17.87
C PHE A 188 -9.07 2.27 18.78
N ASP A 189 -9.91 1.89 19.75
CA ASP A 189 -10.43 2.83 20.73
C ASP A 189 -9.34 3.15 21.77
N MET A 190 -8.95 4.41 21.84
CA MET A 190 -8.12 4.94 22.91
C MET A 190 -8.97 5.76 23.88
N PRO A 191 -8.56 5.89 25.16
CA PRO A 191 -9.33 6.62 26.17
C PRO A 191 -9.70 8.07 25.81
N SER A 192 -9.00 8.70 24.87
CA SER A 192 -9.17 10.11 24.49
C SER A 192 -9.33 10.37 22.98
N SER A 193 -9.20 9.36 22.12
CA SER A 193 -9.32 9.51 20.66
C SER A 193 -9.53 8.16 19.97
N GLN A 194 -10.01 8.18 18.72
CA GLN A 194 -9.92 7.03 17.83
C GLN A 194 -8.69 7.20 16.95
N GLN A 195 -7.94 6.13 16.77
CA GLN A 195 -6.72 6.19 15.97
C GLN A 195 -6.64 5.01 15.01
N GLN A 196 -6.21 5.31 13.79
CA GLN A 196 -6.12 4.33 12.73
C GLN A 196 -5.04 3.29 13.06
N VAL A 197 -5.36 2.02 12.85
CA VAL A 197 -4.43 0.91 13.03
C VAL A 197 -3.44 0.95 11.86
N GLY A 198 -2.18 1.16 12.20
CA GLY A 198 -1.07 1.09 11.26
C GLY A 198 -0.33 -0.24 11.30
N GLU A 199 0.56 -0.44 10.33
CA GLU A 199 1.52 -1.55 10.28
C GLU A 199 2.74 -1.17 9.44
N ILE A 200 3.83 -1.92 9.57
CA ILE A 200 5.00 -1.77 8.72
C ILE A 200 5.24 -3.06 7.96
N LEU A 201 5.41 -2.91 6.65
CA LEU A 201 5.60 -4.02 5.72
C LEU A 201 6.76 -3.71 4.78
N PRO A 202 7.50 -4.72 4.31
CA PRO A 202 8.38 -4.52 3.16
C PRO A 202 7.57 -4.16 1.92
N ILE A 203 8.17 -3.34 1.04
CA ILE A 203 7.54 -2.96 -0.23
C ILE A 203 7.28 -4.18 -1.13
N THR A 204 8.00 -5.28 -0.92
CA THR A 204 7.85 -6.55 -1.65
C THR A 204 6.51 -7.22 -1.43
N ASP A 205 5.79 -6.85 -0.37
CA ASP A 205 4.44 -7.35 -0.08
C ASP A 205 3.37 -6.65 -0.92
N VAL A 206 3.70 -5.60 -1.67
CA VAL A 206 2.71 -4.92 -2.54
C VAL A 206 2.36 -5.80 -3.73
N ILE A 207 1.07 -6.14 -3.85
CA ILE A 207 0.52 -6.95 -4.96
C ILE A 207 0.15 -6.03 -6.12
N HIS A 208 -0.72 -5.03 -5.91
CA HIS A 208 -1.06 -4.05 -6.93
C HIS A 208 -1.58 -2.72 -6.37
N ALA A 209 -1.52 -1.65 -7.18
CA ALA A 209 -2.13 -0.37 -6.84
C ALA A 209 -3.63 -0.36 -7.17
N VAL A 210 -4.41 0.25 -6.29
CA VAL A 210 -5.88 0.27 -6.34
C VAL A 210 -6.34 1.65 -6.83
N ASP A 211 -6.91 1.70 -8.02
CA ASP A 211 -7.18 2.97 -8.72
C ASP A 211 -8.50 3.64 -8.32
N SER A 212 -9.34 2.98 -7.51
CA SER A 212 -10.75 3.39 -7.37
C SER A 212 -11.40 2.97 -6.05
N CYS A 213 -11.07 3.68 -4.96
CA CYS A 213 -11.98 3.77 -3.83
C CYS A 213 -13.01 4.86 -4.10
N VAL A 214 -14.24 4.47 -4.46
CA VAL A 214 -15.37 5.40 -4.60
C VAL A 214 -15.98 5.64 -3.22
N TRP A 215 -16.45 6.84 -3.01
CA TRP A 215 -16.81 7.41 -1.75
C TRP A 215 -18.12 6.89 -1.20
N CYS A 216 -18.21 6.65 0.11
CA CYS A 216 -19.50 6.61 0.75
C CYS A 216 -19.48 7.22 2.15
N HIS A 217 -20.29 8.27 2.34
CA HIS A 217 -21.11 8.24 3.53
C HIS A 217 -22.58 8.59 3.27
N THR A 218 -23.38 8.03 4.18
CA THR A 218 -24.84 8.02 4.30
C THR A 218 -25.49 9.25 5.01
N PRO A 219 -24.94 10.48 5.15
CA PRO A 219 -25.79 11.60 5.49
C PRO A 219 -26.38 12.22 4.21
N LYS A 220 -27.56 12.81 4.33
CA LYS A 220 -28.35 13.41 3.22
C LYS A 220 -27.65 14.52 2.43
N VAL A 221 -26.41 14.89 2.75
CA VAL A 221 -25.68 16.02 2.14
C VAL A 221 -24.21 15.64 1.96
N LEU A 222 -23.75 15.63 0.72
CA LEU A 222 -22.33 15.57 0.36
C LEU A 222 -21.71 16.94 0.64
N ASP A 223 -20.54 16.96 1.29
CA ASP A 223 -19.73 18.17 1.34
C ASP A 223 -19.05 18.35 -0.02
N CYS A 224 -19.52 19.34 -0.78
CA CYS A 224 -19.01 19.63 -2.13
C CYS A 224 -17.56 20.10 -2.15
N ASN A 225 -16.96 20.38 -0.99
CA ASN A 225 -15.55 20.75 -0.88
C ASN A 225 -14.63 19.52 -0.74
N VAL A 226 -15.19 18.32 -0.62
CA VAL A 226 -14.43 17.09 -0.45
C VAL A 226 -14.12 16.46 -1.81
N THR A 227 -12.85 16.13 -2.04
CA THR A 227 -12.28 15.71 -3.34
C THR A 227 -11.55 14.38 -3.21
N SER A 228 -11.28 13.64 -4.31
CA SER A 228 -10.49 12.38 -4.33
C SER A 228 -9.34 12.37 -3.31
N THR A 229 -8.66 13.51 -3.17
CA THR A 229 -7.49 13.72 -2.32
C THR A 229 -7.79 13.97 -0.84
N THR A 230 -8.91 14.58 -0.46
CA THR A 230 -9.22 14.96 0.95
C THR A 230 -10.14 13.93 1.64
N SER A 231 -10.17 12.73 1.08
CA SER A 231 -11.18 11.71 1.29
C SER A 231 -11.11 10.96 2.58
N LEU A 232 -9.91 10.49 2.80
CA LEU A 232 -9.50 9.61 3.86
C LEU A 232 -9.48 10.38 5.20
N GLU A 233 -9.56 11.71 5.11
CA GLU A 233 -9.58 12.65 6.23
C GLU A 233 -10.99 12.90 6.77
N VAL A 234 -12.00 12.90 5.88
CA VAL A 234 -13.38 13.30 6.22
C VAL A 234 -14.27 12.08 6.45
N TYR A 235 -14.03 11.00 5.71
CA TYR A 235 -14.84 9.79 5.79
C TYR A 235 -14.04 8.62 6.33
N ASN A 236 -14.76 7.68 6.92
CA ASN A 236 -14.20 6.44 7.42
C ASN A 236 -14.73 5.22 6.66
N LYS A 237 -15.56 5.39 5.63
CA LYS A 237 -16.16 4.32 4.84
C LYS A 237 -15.98 4.60 3.35
N PHE A 238 -15.62 3.55 2.61
CA PHE A 238 -15.31 3.64 1.18
C PHE A 238 -15.90 2.44 0.46
N TYR A 239 -16.10 2.57 -0.84
CA TYR A 239 -16.37 1.47 -1.74
C TYR A 239 -15.13 1.16 -2.56
N LEU A 240 -14.76 -0.10 -2.60
CA LEU A 240 -13.71 -0.59 -3.48
C LEU A 240 -14.37 -1.30 -4.66
N ASN A 241 -14.07 -0.86 -5.87
CA ASN A 241 -14.53 -1.56 -7.07
C ASN A 241 -13.82 -2.92 -7.21
N ASN A 242 -14.58 -3.98 -7.49
CA ASN A 242 -14.02 -5.32 -7.76
C ASN A 242 -13.16 -5.39 -9.03
N TYR A 243 -13.25 -4.37 -9.91
CA TYR A 243 -12.36 -4.18 -11.08
C TYR A 243 -11.35 -3.06 -10.86
N SER A 244 -10.94 -2.81 -9.62
CA SER A 244 -9.97 -1.76 -9.31
C SER A 244 -8.55 -2.08 -9.76
N ASP A 245 -8.28 -3.32 -10.20
CA ASP A 245 -7.10 -3.58 -10.99
C ASP A 245 -7.27 -3.02 -12.41
N LYS A 246 -6.22 -2.36 -12.91
CA LYS A 246 -6.28 -1.69 -14.21
C LYS A 246 -6.38 -2.67 -15.37
N GLU A 247 -6.08 -3.94 -15.16
CA GLU A 247 -6.09 -4.92 -16.24
C GLU A 247 -7.51 -5.33 -16.62
N TRP A 248 -8.39 -5.56 -15.64
CA TRP A 248 -9.81 -5.79 -15.87
C TRP A 248 -10.49 -4.58 -16.49
N TYR A 249 -10.18 -3.36 -16.01
CA TYR A 249 -10.76 -2.15 -16.59
C TYR A 249 -10.39 -2.00 -18.08
N CYS A 250 -9.11 -2.17 -18.42
CA CYS A 250 -8.65 -2.14 -19.81
C CYS A 250 -9.23 -3.30 -20.64
N THR A 251 -9.34 -4.50 -20.07
CA THR A 251 -9.85 -5.68 -20.78
C THR A 251 -11.33 -5.51 -21.10
N ILE A 252 -12.16 -5.04 -20.16
CA ILE A 252 -13.59 -4.79 -20.40
C ILE A 252 -13.79 -3.67 -21.42
N ALA A 253 -12.97 -2.61 -21.37
CA ALA A 253 -13.03 -1.52 -22.35
C ALA A 253 -12.60 -1.94 -23.78
N GLU A 254 -11.81 -2.99 -23.95
CA GLU A 254 -11.48 -3.58 -25.27
C GLU A 254 -12.67 -4.35 -25.88
N TYR A 255 -13.69 -4.71 -25.09
CA TYR A 255 -14.87 -5.49 -25.52
C TYR A 255 -16.20 -4.70 -25.57
N LEU A 256 -16.17 -3.39 -25.29
CA LEU A 256 -17.30 -2.46 -25.42
C LEU A 256 -17.10 -1.53 -26.61
#